data_AF-A0A0G0W9R3-F1
#
_entry.id   AF-A0A0G0W9R3-F1
#
_cell.length_a   1.000
_cell.length_b   1.000
_cell.length_c   1.000
_cell.angle_alpha   90.00
_cell.angle_beta   90.00
_cell.angle_gamma   90.00
#
_symmetry.space_group_name_H-M   'P 1'
#
loop_
_entity.id
_entity.type
_entity.pdbx_description
1 polymer ?
#
loop_
_entity_poly.entity_id
_entity_poly.type
_entity_poly.pdbx_seq_one_letter_code
_entity_poly.pdbx_strand_id
1 'polypeptide(L)'
;MKKNIHPNYEKTIIECACGNKWESKSTVKSIKVELCSSCHPFFTGKQKLIDTAGRVDKFKARLDAASKARDQITAKKEKEALRAQKKAEKLENQ
;
A
#
# COMPACT_ATOMS: atom_id res chain seq x y z
N MET A 1 -5.41 10.30 -50.07
CA MET A 1 -4.21 9.54 -50.48
C MET A 1 -3.83 9.94 -51.90
N LYS A 2 -2.86 10.85 -52.06
CA LYS A 2 -2.26 11.12 -53.38
C LYS A 2 -1.16 10.07 -53.62
N LYS A 3 -1.11 9.49 -54.83
CA LYS A 3 -0.05 8.53 -55.23
C LYS A 3 1.33 9.20 -55.00
N ASN A 4 2.26 8.45 -54.41
CA ASN A 4 3.69 8.79 -54.20
C ASN A 4 4.09 9.73 -53.05
N ILE A 5 3.16 10.25 -52.24
CA ILE A 5 3.52 11.10 -51.08
C ILE A 5 2.92 10.63 -49.74
N HIS A 6 2.24 9.47 -49.72
CA HIS A 6 1.66 8.92 -48.50
C HIS A 6 2.26 7.53 -48.20
N PRO A 7 2.62 7.26 -46.93
CA PRO A 7 3.01 5.92 -46.49
C PRO A 7 1.89 4.91 -46.72
N ASN A 8 2.27 3.65 -46.91
CA ASN A 8 1.30 2.57 -47.04
C ASN A 8 0.47 2.46 -45.75
N TYR A 9 -0.85 2.42 -45.90
CA TYR A 9 -1.79 2.41 -44.78
C TYR A 9 -2.61 1.13 -44.87
N GLU A 10 -2.31 0.20 -43.97
CA GLU A 10 -2.87 -1.14 -43.98
C GLU A 10 -3.79 -1.34 -42.77
N LYS A 11 -4.59 -2.40 -42.81
CA LYS A 11 -5.33 -2.84 -41.62
C LYS A 11 -4.35 -3.53 -40.67
N THR A 12 -4.44 -3.18 -39.40
CA THR A 12 -3.52 -3.56 -38.35
C THR A 12 -4.29 -4.20 -37.22
N ILE A 13 -3.83 -5.36 -36.78
CA ILE A 13 -4.37 -6.03 -35.59
C ILE A 13 -3.58 -5.51 -34.39
N ILE A 14 -4.29 -4.89 -33.45
CA ILE A 14 -3.72 -4.45 -32.18
C ILE A 14 -4.07 -5.51 -31.14
N GLU A 15 -3.05 -6.11 -30.53
CA GLU A 15 -3.21 -7.11 -29.46
C GLU A 15 -2.78 -6.50 -28.13
N CYS A 16 -3.69 -6.51 -27.15
CA CYS A 16 -3.40 -6.04 -25.81
C CYS A 16 -3.01 -7.20 -24.88
N ALA A 17 -2.15 -6.94 -23.89
CA ALA A 17 -1.76 -7.90 -22.87
C ALA A 17 -2.94 -8.48 -22.07
N CYS A 18 -4.07 -7.75 -21.97
CA CYS A 18 -5.29 -8.26 -21.34
C CYS A 18 -6.16 -9.14 -22.25
N GLY A 19 -5.69 -9.52 -23.44
CA GLY A 19 -6.36 -10.46 -24.37
C GLY A 19 -7.30 -9.80 -25.38
N ASN A 20 -7.56 -8.50 -25.25
CA ASN A 20 -8.37 -7.76 -26.21
C ASN A 20 -7.62 -7.55 -27.52
N LYS A 21 -8.31 -7.83 -28.64
CA LYS A 21 -7.80 -7.56 -29.99
C LYS A 21 -8.80 -6.68 -30.73
N TRP A 22 -8.32 -5.61 -31.35
CA TRP A 22 -9.15 -4.76 -32.21
C TRP A 22 -8.43 -4.37 -33.48
N GLU A 23 -9.21 -4.12 -34.52
CA GLU A 23 -8.71 -3.68 -35.82
C GLU A 23 -8.55 -2.16 -35.83
N SER A 24 -7.36 -1.71 -36.20
CA SER A 24 -7.09 -0.31 -36.52
C SER A 24 -6.44 -0.21 -37.90
N LYS A 25 -6.21 1.01 -38.38
CA LYS A 25 -5.44 1.24 -39.60
C LYS A 25 -4.14 1.92 -39.22
N SER A 26 -3.02 1.34 -39.61
CA SER A 26 -1.69 1.86 -39.37
C SER A 26 -0.76 1.48 -40.51
N THR A 27 0.41 2.10 -40.57
CA THR A 27 1.50 1.70 -41.48
C THR A 27 2.18 0.40 -41.02
N VAL A 28 1.97 -0.01 -39.78
CA VAL A 28 2.55 -1.23 -39.18
C VAL A 28 1.48 -2.32 -39.09
N LYS A 29 1.82 -3.56 -39.48
CA LYS A 29 0.86 -4.68 -39.59
C LYS A 29 0.37 -5.27 -38.25
N SER A 30 1.22 -5.29 -37.23
CA SER A 30 0.88 -5.81 -35.90
C SER A 30 1.44 -4.90 -34.81
N ILE A 31 0.60 -4.58 -33.82
CA ILE A 31 0.98 -3.73 -32.69
C ILE A 31 0.60 -4.44 -31.41
N LYS A 32 1.59 -4.67 -30.54
CA LYS A 32 1.37 -5.20 -29.19
C LYS A 32 1.34 -4.05 -28.19
N VAL A 33 0.32 -4.01 -27.34
CA VAL A 33 0.10 -2.91 -26.39
C VAL A 33 -0.10 -3.46 -24.98
N GLU A 34 0.60 -2.89 -24.00
CA GLU A 34 0.48 -3.30 -22.59
C GLU A 34 -0.84 -2.85 -21.95
N LEU A 35 -1.39 -1.71 -22.38
CA LEU A 35 -2.59 -1.09 -21.79
C LEU A 35 -3.57 -0.64 -22.86
N CYS A 36 -4.82 -1.12 -22.81
CA CYS A 36 -5.90 -0.66 -23.68
C CYS A 36 -6.98 0.11 -22.90
N SER A 37 -7.94 0.68 -23.64
CA SER A 37 -9.07 1.40 -23.06
C SER A 37 -9.88 0.55 -22.09
N SER A 38 -9.93 -0.76 -22.27
CA SER A 38 -10.65 -1.67 -21.38
C SER A 38 -9.90 -1.95 -20.07
N CYS A 39 -8.58 -1.72 -20.03
CA CYS A 39 -7.70 -2.21 -18.96
C CYS A 39 -7.04 -1.06 -18.19
N HIS A 40 -7.05 0.18 -18.71
CA HIS A 40 -6.47 1.31 -18.00
C HIS A 40 -7.35 1.72 -16.79
N PRO A 41 -6.76 1.89 -15.59
CA PRO A 41 -7.48 2.32 -14.38
C PRO A 41 -8.31 3.61 -14.57
N PHE A 42 -7.87 4.48 -15.47
CA PHE A 42 -8.60 5.70 -15.85
C PHE A 42 -9.96 5.42 -16.47
N PHE A 43 -10.06 4.46 -17.40
CA PHE A 43 -11.31 4.14 -18.09
C PHE A 43 -12.22 3.22 -17.30
N THR A 44 -11.64 2.38 -16.44
CA THR A 44 -12.41 1.47 -15.59
C THR A 44 -13.01 2.14 -14.36
N GLY A 45 -12.69 3.43 -14.11
CA GLY A 45 -13.30 4.25 -13.04
C GLY A 45 -13.00 3.79 -11.61
N LYS A 46 -12.25 2.69 -11.45
CA LYS A 46 -11.83 2.17 -10.14
C LYS A 46 -10.69 3.03 -9.64
N GLN A 47 -11.05 4.15 -9.01
CA GLN A 47 -10.11 4.86 -8.14
C GLN A 47 -9.67 3.88 -7.06
N LYS A 48 -8.40 3.47 -7.12
CA LYS A 48 -7.76 2.74 -6.03
C LYS A 48 -7.66 3.75 -4.89
N LEU A 49 -8.67 3.79 -4.03
CA LEU A 49 -8.60 4.47 -2.74
C LEU A 49 -7.41 3.82 -2.02
N ILE A 50 -6.25 4.48 -2.08
CA ILE A 50 -5.07 4.08 -1.32
C ILE A 50 -5.42 4.43 0.12
N ASP A 51 -5.92 3.39 0.77
CA ASP A 51 -6.74 3.47 1.97
C ASP A 51 -5.94 4.02 3.17
N THR A 52 -6.44 5.11 3.73
CA THR A 52 -6.06 5.66 5.03
C THR A 52 -6.31 4.70 6.19
N ALA A 53 -7.11 3.63 6.00
CA ALA A 53 -7.45 2.66 7.04
C ALA A 53 -6.22 2.08 7.76
N GLY A 54 -5.19 1.66 7.01
CA GLY A 54 -4.01 1.03 7.60
C GLY A 54 -3.12 1.96 8.43
N ARG A 55 -3.20 3.29 8.25
CA ARG A 55 -2.41 4.26 9.02
C ARG A 55 -3.03 4.51 10.39
N VAL A 56 -4.37 4.55 10.48
CA VAL A 56 -5.11 4.71 11.73
C VAL A 56 -4.96 3.46 12.61
N ASP A 57 -5.04 2.27 12.02
CA ASP A 57 -4.88 1.02 12.78
C ASP A 57 -3.45 0.84 13.32
N LYS A 58 -2.43 1.21 12.53
CA LYS A 58 -1.04 1.24 13.00
C LYS A 58 -0.81 2.27 14.11
N PHE A 59 -1.53 3.38 14.09
CA PHE A 59 -1.44 4.39 15.14
C PHE A 59 -2.06 3.89 16.46
N LYS A 60 -3.26 3.29 16.40
CA LYS A 60 -3.92 2.67 17.56
C LYS A 60 -3.05 1.56 18.17
N ALA A 61 -2.50 0.67 17.35
CA ALA A 61 -1.61 -0.40 17.82
C ALA A 61 -0.35 0.12 18.54
N ARG A 62 0.21 1.26 18.10
CA ARG A 62 1.36 1.89 18.77
C ARG A 62 0.98 2.53 20.10
N LEU A 63 -0.20 3.16 20.18
CA LEU A 63 -0.70 3.73 21.44
C LEU A 63 -0.96 2.64 22.49
N ASP A 64 -1.58 1.54 22.08
CA ASP A 64 -1.88 0.40 22.98
C ASP A 64 -0.61 -0.31 23.46
N ALA A 65 0.44 -0.36 22.63
CA ALA A 65 1.75 -0.87 23.05
C ALA A 65 2.44 0.08 24.03
N ALA A 66 2.31 1.39 23.82
CA ALA A 66 2.91 2.41 24.67
C ALA A 66 2.23 2.52 26.05
N SER A 67 0.91 2.33 26.14
CA SER A 67 0.18 2.31 27.42
C SER A 67 0.60 1.11 28.27
N LYS A 68 0.59 -0.10 27.70
CA LYS A 68 1.03 -1.32 28.39
C LYS A 68 2.47 -1.24 28.90
N ALA A 69 3.36 -0.65 28.11
CA ALA A 69 4.75 -0.42 28.53
C ALA A 69 4.83 0.55 29.72
N ARG A 70 4.02 1.61 29.75
CA ARG A 70 3.96 2.55 30.87
C ARG A 70 3.42 1.90 32.14
N ASP A 71 2.36 1.11 32.03
CA ASP A 71 1.74 0.42 33.17
C ASP A 71 2.69 -0.62 33.80
N GLN A 72 3.50 -1.29 32.98
CA GLN A 72 4.53 -2.21 33.48
C GLN A 72 5.68 -1.48 34.17
N ILE A 73 6.05 -0.28 33.70
CA ILE A 73 7.11 0.53 34.32
C ILE A 73 6.65 1.07 35.67
N THR A 74 5.41 1.56 35.79
CA THR A 74 4.87 2.04 37.06
C THR A 74 4.73 0.90 38.08
N ALA A 75 4.19 -0.25 37.68
CA ALA A 75 4.07 -1.41 38.54
C ALA A 75 5.43 -1.94 39.03
N LYS A 76 6.48 -1.90 38.18
CA LYS A 76 7.83 -2.32 38.58
C LYS A 76 8.44 -1.34 39.60
N LYS A 77 8.28 -0.03 39.39
CA LYS A 77 8.76 1.02 40.31
C LYS A 77 8.06 0.94 41.68
N GLU A 78 6.75 0.72 41.71
CA GLU A 78 6.00 0.57 42.96
C GLU A 78 6.45 -0.67 43.75
N LYS A 79 6.67 -1.80 43.07
CA LYS A 79 7.15 -3.03 43.70
C LYS A 79 8.57 -2.88 44.26
N GLU A 80 9.40 -2.12 43.57
CA GLU A 80 10.79 -1.84 43.95
C GLU A 80 10.86 -0.86 45.14
N ALA A 81 10.01 0.17 45.15
CA ALA A 81 9.82 1.07 46.28
C ALA A 81 9.30 0.32 47.53
N LEU A 82 8.32 -0.56 47.38
CA LEU A 82 7.79 -1.37 48.48
C LEU A 82 8.85 -2.34 49.05
N ARG A 83 9.70 -2.91 48.19
CA ARG A 83 10.82 -3.77 48.62
C ARG A 83 11.91 -2.98 49.35
N ALA A 84 12.19 -1.74 48.94
CA ALA A 84 13.12 -0.87 49.64
C ALA A 84 12.62 -0.49 51.03
N GLN A 85 11.33 -0.13 51.16
CA GLN A 85 10.69 0.18 52.45
C GLN A 85 10.74 -1.01 53.40
N LYS A 86 10.33 -2.21 52.94
CA LYS A 86 10.39 -3.43 53.77
C LYS A 86 11.79 -3.84 54.18
N LYS A 87 12.81 -3.47 53.40
CA LYS A 87 14.22 -3.77 53.71
C LYS A 87 14.79 -2.78 54.74
N ALA A 88 14.38 -1.51 54.69
CA ALA A 88 14.71 -0.52 55.71
C ALA A 88 14.07 -0.86 57.05
N GLU A 89 12.78 -1.17 57.05
CA GLU A 89 12.00 -1.52 58.25
C GLU A 89 12.48 -2.83 58.92
N LYS A 90 13.10 -3.74 58.15
CA LYS A 90 13.73 -4.96 58.67
C LYS A 90 15.13 -4.73 59.25
N LEU A 91 15.83 -3.69 58.81
CA LEU A 91 17.15 -3.32 59.31
C LEU A 91 17.07 -2.52 60.62
N GLU A 92 15.99 -1.76 60.81
CA GLU A 92 15.70 -1.02 62.05
C GLU A 92 15.19 -1.92 63.19
N ASN A 93 14.65 -3.10 62.86
CA ASN A 93 14.15 -4.09 63.84
C ASN A 93 15.13 -5.26 64.09
N GLN A 94 16.40 -5.11 63.68
CA GLN A 94 17.51 -6.00 64.04
C GLN A 94 18.47 -5.29 64.98
#